data_AF-A0A2E5JF86-F1
#
_entry.id   AF-A0A2E5JF86-F1
#
_cell.length_a   1.000
_cell.length_b   1.000
_cell.length_c   1.000
_cell.angle_alpha   90.00
_cell.angle_beta   90.00
_cell.angle_gamma   90.00
#
_symmetry.space_group_name_H-M   'P 1'
#
loop_
_entity.id
_entity.type
_entity.pdbx_description
1 polymer ?
#
loop_
_entity_poly.entity_id
_entity_poly.type
_entity_poly.pdbx_seq_one_letter_code
_entity_poly.pdbx_strand_id
1 'polypeptide(L)'
;MCIKTLRDKNKVVGLSINGKNFKLDRQICHALGIEELKSKIDAKAMSSSALQAKNLLMEKVFRGSSVLMDIEVSYSEANEINSKTAKVEFKNKFAEISEEKRLEFTELLENFIDSLNMASKSHCEEVEKAMREIIKRDN
;
A
#
# COMPACT_ATOMS: atom_id res chain seq x y z
N MET A 1 -7.93 -25.36 -16.05
CA MET A 1 -9.23 -25.59 -16.73
C MET A 1 -9.87 -24.22 -16.96
N CYS A 2 -10.21 -23.86 -18.20
CA CYS A 2 -10.76 -22.53 -18.50
C CYS A 2 -12.28 -22.67 -18.69
N ILE A 3 -13.07 -22.14 -17.75
CA ILE A 3 -14.54 -22.08 -17.83
C ILE A 3 -14.93 -20.62 -17.97
N LYS A 4 -15.70 -20.28 -19.02
CA LYS A 4 -16.21 -18.92 -19.26
C LYS A 4 -17.72 -18.97 -19.46
N THR A 5 -18.48 -18.03 -18.90
CA THR A 5 -19.90 -17.88 -19.25
C THR A 5 -20.07 -17.29 -20.64
N LEU A 6 -20.95 -17.88 -21.43
CA LEU A 6 -21.41 -17.30 -22.70
C LEU A 6 -22.60 -16.38 -22.42
N ARG A 7 -22.65 -15.23 -23.09
CA ARG A 7 -23.67 -14.21 -22.84
C ARG A 7 -24.37 -13.77 -24.11
N ASP A 8 -25.67 -13.49 -23.97
CA ASP A 8 -26.43 -12.66 -24.88
C ASP A 8 -26.82 -11.37 -24.14
N LYS A 9 -26.25 -10.24 -24.57
CA LYS A 9 -26.27 -8.97 -23.84
C LYS A 9 -25.78 -9.18 -22.38
N ASN A 10 -26.69 -9.08 -21.41
CA ASN A 10 -26.40 -9.22 -19.99
C ASN A 10 -26.82 -10.57 -19.40
N LYS A 11 -27.43 -11.46 -20.19
CA LYS A 11 -27.93 -12.77 -19.72
C LYS A 11 -26.92 -13.86 -20.04
N VAL A 12 -26.61 -14.70 -19.05
CA VAL A 12 -25.87 -15.94 -19.28
C VAL A 12 -26.75 -16.88 -20.09
N VAL A 13 -26.19 -17.48 -21.14
CA VAL A 13 -26.90 -18.40 -22.06
C VAL A 13 -26.21 -19.76 -22.19
N GLY A 14 -25.06 -19.93 -21.53
CA GLY A 14 -24.29 -21.17 -21.57
C GLY A 14 -22.89 -21.02 -20.99
N LEU A 15 -22.04 -22.03 -21.20
CA LEU A 15 -20.64 -22.06 -20.77
C LEU A 15 -19.72 -22.40 -21.95
N SER A 16 -18.49 -21.91 -21.90
CA SER A 16 -17.37 -22.36 -22.73
C SER A 16 -16.35 -23.03 -21.82
N ILE A 17 -16.08 -24.32 -22.05
CA ILE A 17 -15.12 -25.11 -21.27
C ILE A 17 -14.00 -25.54 -22.22
N ASN A 18 -12.79 -25.05 -21.97
CA ASN A 18 -11.61 -25.30 -22.81
C ASN A 18 -11.86 -25.03 -24.31
N GLY A 19 -12.60 -23.96 -24.62
CA GLY A 19 -12.93 -23.54 -25.98
C GLY A 19 -14.15 -24.24 -26.61
N LYS A 20 -14.76 -25.23 -25.94
CA LYS A 20 -16.01 -25.87 -26.40
C LYS A 20 -17.22 -25.21 -25.75
N ASN A 21 -18.23 -24.88 -26.55
CA ASN A 21 -19.43 -24.17 -26.11
C ASN A 21 -20.57 -25.14 -25.77
N PHE A 22 -21.20 -24.93 -24.63
CA PHE A 22 -22.30 -25.72 -24.09
C PHE A 22 -23.49 -24.79 -23.81
N LYS A 23 -24.65 -25.10 -24.38
CA LYS A 23 -25.92 -24.48 -23.99
C LYS A 23 -26.44 -25.19 -22.75
N LEU A 24 -26.88 -24.42 -21.76
CA LEU A 24 -27.42 -24.94 -20.51
C LEU A 24 -28.91 -24.67 -20.42
N ASP A 25 -29.57 -25.38 -19.51
CA ASP A 25 -30.94 -25.08 -19.15
C ASP A 25 -31.07 -23.63 -18.64
N ARG A 26 -32.23 -23.03 -18.90
CA ARG A 26 -32.52 -21.64 -18.56
C ARG A 26 -32.41 -21.37 -17.05
N GLN A 27 -32.79 -22.30 -16.20
CA GLN A 27 -32.70 -22.15 -14.74
C GLN A 27 -31.24 -22.13 -14.28
N ILE A 28 -30.40 -22.99 -14.86
CA ILE A 28 -28.96 -23.04 -14.57
C ILE A 28 -28.29 -21.75 -15.03
N CYS A 29 -28.63 -21.25 -16.23
CA CYS A 29 -28.15 -19.97 -16.73
C CYS A 29 -28.52 -18.80 -15.81
N HIS A 30 -29.73 -18.79 -15.27
CA HIS A 30 -30.20 -17.75 -14.36
C HIS A 30 -29.47 -17.81 -13.01
N ALA A 31 -29.30 -19.00 -12.44
CA ALA A 31 -28.57 -19.19 -11.19
C ALA A 31 -27.10 -18.74 -11.33
N LEU A 32 -26.42 -19.14 -12.42
CA LEU A 32 -25.06 -18.70 -12.72
C LEU A 32 -24.96 -17.17 -12.85
N GLY A 33 -25.93 -16.54 -13.50
CA GLY A 33 -25.99 -15.08 -13.62
C GLY A 33 -26.13 -14.37 -12.27
N ILE A 34 -26.93 -14.89 -11.35
CA ILE A 34 -27.07 -14.36 -9.98
C ILE A 34 -25.76 -14.51 -9.22
N GLU A 35 -25.12 -15.67 -9.31
CA GLU A 35 -23.91 -15.99 -8.55
C GLU A 35 -22.71 -15.16 -9.01
N GLU A 36 -22.56 -14.92 -10.30
CA GLU A 36 -21.57 -13.96 -10.83
C GLU A 36 -21.83 -12.52 -10.37
N LEU A 37 -23.10 -12.12 -10.30
CA LEU A 37 -23.47 -10.77 -9.86
C LEU A 37 -23.17 -10.58 -8.37
N LYS A 38 -23.48 -11.60 -7.56
CA LYS A 38 -23.14 -11.67 -6.14
C LYS A 38 -21.63 -11.65 -5.94
N SER A 39 -20.89 -12.47 -6.67
CA SER A 39 -19.42 -12.51 -6.64
C SER A 39 -18.79 -11.15 -6.99
N LYS A 40 -19.35 -10.42 -7.98
CA LYS A 40 -18.90 -9.05 -8.31
C LYS A 40 -19.19 -8.04 -7.20
N ILE A 41 -20.36 -8.12 -6.57
CA ILE A 41 -20.73 -7.28 -5.42
C ILE A 41 -19.79 -7.57 -4.24
N ASP A 42 -19.56 -8.85 -3.94
CA ASP A 42 -18.68 -9.29 -2.87
C ASP A 42 -17.22 -8.85 -3.14
N ALA A 43 -16.72 -8.98 -4.37
CA ALA A 43 -15.40 -8.50 -4.76
C ALA A 43 -15.27 -6.97 -4.63
N LYS A 44 -16.32 -6.22 -4.99
CA LYS A 44 -16.35 -4.76 -4.83
C LYS A 44 -16.39 -4.35 -3.36
N ALA A 45 -17.16 -5.06 -2.53
CA ALA A 45 -17.21 -4.84 -1.09
C ALA A 45 -15.85 -5.15 -0.44
N MET A 46 -15.22 -6.28 -0.77
CA MET A 46 -13.87 -6.63 -0.31
C MET A 46 -12.83 -5.59 -0.74
N SER A 47 -12.90 -5.11 -1.98
CA SER A 47 -12.02 -4.04 -2.46
C SER A 47 -12.22 -2.73 -1.69
N SER A 48 -13.45 -2.39 -1.33
CA SER A 48 -13.77 -1.20 -0.54
C SER A 48 -13.30 -1.34 0.91
N SER A 49 -13.52 -2.50 1.54
CA SER A 49 -13.07 -2.77 2.91
C SER A 49 -11.54 -2.84 3.01
N ALA A 50 -10.86 -3.41 2.01
CA ALA A 50 -9.40 -3.40 1.93
C ALA A 50 -8.85 -1.98 1.76
N LEU A 51 -9.50 -1.14 0.95
CA LEU A 51 -9.13 0.25 0.77
C LEU A 51 -9.36 1.06 2.07
N GLN A 52 -10.47 0.85 2.77
CA GLN A 52 -10.71 1.47 4.07
C GLN A 52 -9.70 1.03 5.13
N ALA A 53 -9.37 -0.27 5.19
CA ALA A 53 -8.34 -0.78 6.10
C ALA A 53 -6.96 -0.21 5.78
N LYS A 54 -6.60 -0.07 4.49
CA LYS A 54 -5.38 0.61 4.04
C LYS A 54 -5.35 2.07 4.54
N ASN A 55 -6.43 2.81 4.35
CA ASN A 55 -6.52 4.22 4.77
C ASN A 55 -6.46 4.37 6.31
N LEU A 56 -7.08 3.46 7.06
CA LEU A 56 -6.99 3.42 8.52
C LEU A 56 -5.57 3.14 9.03
N LEU A 57 -4.81 2.28 8.33
CA LEU A 57 -3.42 1.99 8.68
C LEU A 57 -2.47 3.14 8.33
N MET A 58 -2.75 3.84 7.23
CA MET A 58 -2.04 5.04 6.78
C MET A 58 -2.11 6.21 7.78
N GLU A 59 -3.24 6.36 8.47
CA GLU A 59 -3.43 7.41 9.49
C GLU A 59 -2.90 7.00 10.86
N LYS A 60 -2.42 5.76 11.00
CA LYS A 60 -2.04 5.21 12.29
C LYS A 60 -0.62 5.62 12.67
N VAL A 61 -0.49 6.04 13.91
CA VAL A 61 0.77 6.37 14.53
C VAL A 61 1.29 5.16 15.32
N PHE A 62 2.55 4.81 15.10
CA PHE A 62 3.24 3.69 15.75
C PHE A 62 4.27 4.23 16.74
N ARG A 63 4.39 3.55 17.87
CA ARG A 63 5.30 3.94 18.95
C ARG A 63 6.32 2.85 19.21
N GLY A 64 7.59 3.20 19.12
CA GLY A 64 8.72 2.39 19.56
C GLY A 64 9.25 2.94 20.89
N SER A 65 9.62 2.06 21.80
CA SER A 65 10.15 2.46 23.11
C SER A 65 11.42 1.68 23.42
N SER A 66 12.46 2.38 23.85
CA SER A 66 13.74 1.80 24.26
C SER A 66 14.16 2.31 25.64
N VAL A 67 15.35 1.90 26.10
CA VAL A 67 15.89 2.36 27.39
C VAL A 67 16.19 3.87 27.38
N LEU A 68 16.60 4.41 26.24
CA LEU A 68 17.12 5.78 26.13
C LEU A 68 16.17 6.75 25.45
N MET A 69 15.23 6.26 24.64
CA MET A 69 14.32 7.11 23.87
C MET A 69 13.00 6.41 23.55
N ASP A 70 11.99 7.23 23.32
CA ASP A 70 10.74 6.88 22.67
C ASP A 70 10.70 7.50 21.27
N ILE A 71 10.13 6.75 20.32
CA ILE A 71 9.99 7.16 18.92
C ILE A 71 8.53 7.01 18.53
N GLU A 72 7.99 8.03 17.88
CA GLU A 72 6.66 8.03 17.28
C GLU A 72 6.81 8.23 15.78
N VAL A 73 6.24 7.34 14.95
CA VAL A 73 6.31 7.42 13.47
C VAL A 73 4.97 7.06 12.85
N SER A 74 4.70 7.61 11.66
CA SER A 74 3.68 7.09 10.75
C SER A 74 4.32 6.71 9.42
N TYR A 75 3.61 5.95 8.60
CA TYR A 75 4.13 5.44 7.34
C TYR A 75 3.31 5.94 6.15
N SER A 76 3.98 6.19 5.02
CA SER A 76 3.36 6.53 3.74
C SER A 76 2.77 5.29 3.04
N GLU A 77 2.10 5.51 1.90
CA GLU A 77 1.58 4.39 1.08
C GLU A 77 2.68 3.47 0.55
N ALA A 78 3.90 3.98 0.41
CA ALA A 78 5.08 3.23 -0.01
C ALA A 78 5.79 2.52 1.16
N ASN A 79 5.20 2.52 2.36
CA ASN A 79 5.78 1.99 3.60
C ASN A 79 7.07 2.72 4.03
N GLU A 80 7.17 4.01 3.72
CA GLU A 80 8.27 4.88 4.13
C GLU A 80 7.89 5.68 5.38
N ILE A 81 8.85 6.03 6.23
CA ILE A 81 8.57 6.85 7.42
C ILE A 81 8.18 8.27 6.99
N ASN A 82 7.03 8.73 7.46
CA ASN A 82 6.58 10.10 7.25
C ASN A 82 7.26 11.05 8.24
N SER A 83 8.29 11.75 7.77
CA SER A 83 9.12 12.66 8.56
C SER A 83 8.33 13.79 9.24
N LYS A 84 7.21 14.25 8.66
CA LYS A 84 6.38 15.34 9.26
C LYS A 84 5.71 14.95 10.57
N THR A 85 5.52 13.64 10.77
CA THR A 85 4.87 13.08 11.97
C THR A 85 5.83 12.33 12.87
N ALA A 86 7.09 12.18 12.44
CA ALA A 86 8.09 11.49 13.22
C ALA A 86 8.50 12.36 14.42
N LYS A 87 8.53 11.77 15.61
CA LYS A 87 8.99 12.42 16.84
C LYS A 87 9.93 11.49 17.59
N VAL A 88 10.94 12.08 18.22
CA VAL A 88 11.89 11.37 19.09
C VAL A 88 11.91 12.11 20.42
N GLU A 89 11.70 11.39 21.51
CA GLU A 89 11.80 11.91 22.88
C GLU A 89 12.86 11.13 23.66
N PHE A 90 13.86 11.83 24.18
CA PHE A 90 14.90 11.23 25.02
C PHE A 90 14.42 11.07 26.46
N LYS A 91 14.66 9.91 27.06
CA LYS A 91 14.31 9.61 28.45
C LYS A 91 15.35 10.15 29.42
N ASN A 92 15.00 10.25 30.70
CA ASN A 92 15.92 10.69 31.76
C ASN A 92 17.23 9.90 31.79
N LYS A 93 17.21 8.60 31.46
CA LYS A 93 18.42 7.77 31.34
C LYS A 93 19.40 8.24 30.28
N PHE A 94 18.96 8.95 29.26
CA PHE A 94 19.84 9.59 28.29
C PHE A 94 20.66 10.71 28.95
N ALA A 95 20.07 11.46 29.89
CA ALA A 95 20.77 12.50 30.65
C ALA A 95 21.85 11.93 31.61
N GLU A 96 21.79 10.63 31.92
CA GLU A 96 22.80 9.93 32.72
C GLU A 96 24.04 9.52 31.91
N ILE A 97 23.96 9.52 30.56
CA ILE A 97 25.10 9.29 29.67
C ILE A 97 26.06 10.48 29.73
N SER A 98 27.37 10.26 29.57
CA SER A 98 28.34 11.37 29.51
C SER A 98 28.00 12.35 28.38
N GLU A 99 28.22 13.65 28.62
CA GLU A 99 27.92 14.72 27.66
C GLU A 99 28.60 14.51 26.31
N GLU A 100 29.87 14.11 26.34
CA GLU A 100 30.68 13.82 25.16
C GLU A 100 30.04 12.74 24.27
N LYS A 101 29.51 11.65 24.86
CA LYS A 101 28.82 10.58 24.12
C LYS A 101 27.46 11.00 23.60
N ARG A 102 26.76 11.90 24.31
CA ARG A 102 25.49 12.47 23.81
C ARG A 102 25.72 13.37 22.60
N LEU A 103 26.77 14.19 22.64
CA LEU A 103 27.17 15.06 21.53
C LEU A 103 27.53 14.22 20.30
N GLU A 104 28.38 13.21 20.47
CA GLU A 104 28.74 12.27 19.39
C GLU A 104 27.51 11.56 18.81
N PHE A 105 26.59 11.10 19.65
CA PHE A 105 25.35 10.48 19.19
C PHE A 105 24.45 11.47 18.42
N THR A 106 24.35 12.71 18.89
CA THR A 106 23.53 13.74 18.23
C THR A 106 24.11 14.10 16.87
N GLU A 107 25.43 14.26 16.78
CA GLU A 107 26.14 14.51 15.52
C GLU A 107 25.95 13.35 14.53
N LEU A 108 26.04 12.10 15.00
CA LEU A 108 25.76 10.92 14.17
C LEU A 108 24.31 10.91 13.67
N LEU A 109 23.35 11.28 14.53
CA LEU A 109 21.94 11.33 14.17
C LEU A 109 21.67 12.42 13.13
N GLU A 110 22.28 13.60 13.26
CA GLU A 110 22.20 14.69 12.28
C GLU A 110 22.76 14.27 10.93
N ASN A 111 23.98 13.72 10.91
CA ASN A 111 24.61 13.19 9.69
C ASN A 111 23.78 12.10 9.02
N PHE A 112 23.14 11.24 9.81
CA PHE A 112 22.23 10.22 9.30
C PHE A 112 21.00 10.84 8.64
N ILE A 113 20.35 11.81 9.30
CA ILE A 113 19.18 12.51 8.77
C ILE A 113 19.51 13.23 7.46
N ASP A 114 20.63 13.94 7.40
CA ASP A 114 21.07 14.64 6.19
C ASP A 114 21.32 13.70 5.02
N SER A 115 21.99 12.58 5.30
CA SER A 115 22.22 11.54 4.29
C SER A 115 20.91 10.95 3.75
N LEU A 116 19.93 10.73 4.63
CA LEU A 116 18.61 10.23 4.28
C LEU A 116 17.83 11.22 3.41
N ASN A 117 17.90 12.51 3.76
CA ASN A 117 17.28 13.59 2.99
C ASN A 117 17.90 13.72 1.59
N MET A 118 19.23 13.62 1.49
CA MET A 118 19.93 13.63 0.19
C MET A 118 19.50 12.44 -0.68
N ALA A 119 19.46 11.23 -0.11
CA ALA A 119 19.02 10.04 -0.84
C ALA A 119 17.55 10.15 -1.30
N SER A 120 16.66 10.62 -0.43
CA SER A 120 15.25 10.84 -0.75
C SER A 120 15.08 11.86 -1.88
N LYS A 121 15.84 12.96 -1.86
CA LYS A 121 15.85 13.95 -2.94
C LYS A 121 16.29 13.34 -4.28
N SER A 122 17.39 12.60 -4.30
CA SER A 122 17.86 11.93 -5.52
C SER A 122 16.83 10.94 -6.08
N HIS A 123 16.16 10.18 -5.21
CA HIS A 123 15.08 9.29 -5.62
C HIS A 123 13.93 10.04 -6.29
N CYS A 124 13.45 11.13 -5.68
CA CYS A 124 12.39 11.96 -6.27
C CYS A 124 12.78 12.51 -7.66
N GLU A 125 14.03 12.98 -7.82
CA GLU A 125 14.54 13.47 -9.10
C GLU A 125 14.56 12.37 -10.18
N GLU A 126 14.94 11.15 -9.83
CA GLU A 126 14.90 9.99 -10.74
C GLU A 126 13.47 9.61 -11.14
N VAL A 127 12.54 9.60 -10.17
CA VAL A 127 11.12 9.31 -10.44
C VAL A 127 10.52 10.36 -11.36
N GLU A 128 10.77 11.65 -11.11
CA GLU A 128 10.32 12.72 -11.99
C GLU A 128 10.87 12.56 -13.41
N LYS A 129 12.15 12.20 -13.54
CA LYS A 129 12.77 11.95 -14.85
C LYS A 129 12.09 10.78 -15.57
N ALA A 130 11.87 9.67 -14.88
CA ALA A 130 11.19 8.50 -15.43
C ALA A 130 9.76 8.82 -15.87
N MET A 131 9.00 9.58 -15.06
CA MET A 131 7.65 10.02 -15.43
C MET A 131 7.65 10.92 -16.67
N ARG A 132 8.61 11.86 -16.78
CA ARG A 132 8.75 12.71 -17.97
C ARG A 132 9.07 11.88 -19.22
N GLU A 133 9.86 10.81 -19.09
CA GLU A 133 10.15 9.91 -20.22
C GLU A 133 8.93 9.10 -20.65
N ILE A 134 8.09 8.64 -19.72
CA ILE A 134 6.84 7.93 -20.03
C ILE A 134 5.87 8.86 -20.78
N ILE A 135 5.63 10.07 -20.25
CA ILE A 135 4.72 11.05 -20.86
C ILE A 135 5.16 11.44 -22.29
N LYS A 136 6.48 11.48 -22.54
CA LYS A 136 7.03 11.75 -23.89
C LYS A 136 6.88 10.59 -24.88
N ARG A 137 6.70 9.35 -24.41
CA ARG A 137 6.48 8.18 -25.28
C ARG A 137 5.02 8.03 -25.69
N ASP A 138 4.11 8.51 -24.84
CA ASP A 138 2.66 8.44 -25.06
C ASP A 138 2.11 9.64 -25.86
N ASN A 139 2.96 10.62 -26.22
CA ASN A 139 2.67 11.73 -27.15
C ASN A 139 3.48 11.61 -28.43
#